data_AF-A0A945GN79-F1
#
_entry.id   AF-A0A945GN79-F1
#
_cell.length_a   1.000
_cell.length_b   1.000
_cell.length_c   1.000
_cell.angle_alpha   90.00
_cell.angle_beta   90.00
_cell.angle_gamma   90.00
#
_symmetry.space_group_name_H-M   'P 1'
#
loop_
_entity.id
_entity.type
_entity.pdbx_description
1 polymer ?
#
loop_
_entity_poly.entity_id
_entity_poly.type
_entity_poly.pdbx_seq_one_letter_code
_entity_poly.pdbx_strand_id
1 'polypeptide(L)'
;MRRDRGFSPCGPPVVRRLLGLFLALALLVGSPAEAQIRFMRNATVGAGAHFQTWSRDTQAGAQELSIPFFVILPLGKRLSLDVVSGSGFASLDTSGSHSLGGLTDTKIRASYIVGDELALLNVGVNTPTGKTELTGDERQVSGVLSQNAFGFRTASFGQGLDVNAGLAMARKLGETVFGAGL
;
A
#
# COMPACT_ATOMS: atom_id res chain seq x y z
N MET A 1 -13.91 -47.02 15.13
CA MET A 1 -15.20 -46.29 15.20
C MET A 1 -14.87 -44.79 15.20
N ARG A 2 -14.76 -44.19 14.00
CA ARG A 2 -15.51 -42.99 13.49
C ARG A 2 -15.43 -41.76 14.41
N ARG A 3 -15.12 -40.53 13.95
CA ARG A 3 -15.34 -39.94 12.61
C ARG A 3 -14.60 -38.60 12.49
N ASP A 4 -14.07 -38.33 11.30
CA ASP A 4 -13.67 -37.02 10.80
C ASP A 4 -14.82 -35.99 10.86
N ARG A 5 -14.51 -34.74 11.19
CA ARG A 5 -15.24 -33.53 10.81
C ARG A 5 -14.16 -32.49 10.46
N GLY A 6 -13.96 -32.03 9.23
CA GLY A 6 -14.95 -31.70 8.21
C GLY A 6 -14.96 -30.19 8.06
N PHE A 7 -13.92 -29.62 7.43
CA PHE A 7 -13.97 -28.27 6.87
C PHE A 7 -14.99 -28.29 5.72
N SER A 8 -15.96 -27.37 5.72
CA SER A 8 -16.85 -27.15 4.57
C SER A 8 -17.29 -25.69 4.52
N PRO A 9 -16.91 -24.94 3.47
CA PRO A 9 -17.63 -23.74 3.06
C PRO A 9 -18.91 -24.12 2.30
N CYS A 10 -20.05 -23.57 2.72
CA CYS A 10 -21.30 -23.65 1.97
C CYS A 10 -21.18 -22.90 0.64
N GLY A 11 -21.32 -23.60 -0.48
CA GLY A 11 -21.47 -23.01 -1.81
C GLY A 11 -22.24 -23.96 -2.75
N PRO A 12 -23.23 -23.48 -3.53
CA PRO A 12 -24.04 -24.31 -4.42
C PRO A 12 -23.27 -24.75 -5.69
N PRO A 13 -23.66 -25.86 -6.34
CA PRO A 13 -22.88 -26.50 -7.41
C PRO A 13 -23.24 -25.95 -8.79
N VAL A 14 -22.55 -24.91 -9.26
CA VAL A 14 -22.67 -24.44 -10.66
C VAL A 14 -21.29 -24.03 -11.24
N VAL A 15 -20.26 -24.86 -11.03
CA VAL A 15 -18.85 -24.49 -11.34
C VAL A 15 -18.27 -25.31 -12.51
N ARG A 16 -19.01 -25.45 -13.62
CA ARG A 16 -18.39 -26.12 -14.80
C ARG A 16 -18.78 -25.59 -16.18
N ARG A 17 -19.67 -24.59 -16.30
CA ARG A 17 -20.02 -23.97 -17.59
C ARG A 17 -19.75 -22.46 -17.68
N LEU A 18 -19.26 -21.83 -16.62
CA LEU A 18 -18.90 -20.40 -16.59
C LEU A 18 -17.43 -20.11 -16.88
N LEU A 19 -16.57 -21.13 -16.89
CA LEU A 19 -15.12 -20.97 -17.07
C LEU A 19 -14.74 -20.49 -18.48
N GLY A 20 -15.54 -20.85 -19.50
CA GLY A 20 -15.31 -20.43 -20.89
C GLY A 20 -15.69 -18.98 -21.18
N LEU A 21 -16.63 -18.41 -20.42
CA LEU A 21 -17.11 -17.03 -20.65
C LEU A 21 -16.20 -15.98 -19.99
N PHE A 22 -15.54 -16.34 -18.88
CA PHE A 22 -14.57 -15.46 -18.21
C PHE A 22 -13.26 -15.29 -19.00
N LEU A 23 -12.83 -16.32 -19.75
CA LEU A 23 -11.61 -16.24 -20.55
C LEU A 23 -11.79 -15.41 -21.82
N ALA A 24 -13.01 -15.33 -22.36
CA ALA A 24 -13.34 -14.49 -23.52
C ALA A 24 -13.56 -13.01 -23.15
N LEU A 25 -14.02 -12.71 -21.93
CA LEU A 25 -14.20 -11.32 -21.47
C LEU A 25 -12.87 -10.67 -21.05
N ALA A 26 -11.86 -11.45 -20.68
CA ALA A 26 -10.52 -10.95 -20.37
C ALA A 26 -9.77 -10.41 -21.61
N LEU A 27 -10.14 -10.84 -22.83
CA LEU A 27 -9.53 -10.39 -24.08
C LEU A 27 -10.17 -9.11 -24.67
N LEU A 28 -11.29 -8.65 -24.11
CA LEU A 28 -11.95 -7.40 -24.49
C LEU A 28 -11.58 -6.20 -23.60
N VAL A 29 -10.76 -6.41 -22.56
CA VAL A 29 -10.14 -5.31 -21.81
C VAL A 29 -8.81 -4.95 -22.48
N GLY A 30 -8.89 -4.61 -23.78
CA GLY A 30 -7.87 -3.81 -24.43
C GLY A 30 -7.98 -2.39 -23.88
N SER A 31 -7.56 -2.17 -22.63
CA SER A 31 -7.18 -0.83 -22.21
C SER A 31 -5.96 -0.48 -23.05
N PRO A 32 -6.01 0.49 -23.99
CA PRO A 32 -4.77 1.07 -24.42
C PRO A 32 -4.09 1.53 -23.14
N ALA A 33 -2.84 1.11 -22.99
CA ALA A 33 -1.94 1.54 -21.96
C ALA A 33 -1.76 3.07 -22.08
N GLU A 34 -2.75 3.82 -21.63
CA GLU A 34 -2.55 5.15 -21.07
C GLU A 34 -2.09 5.00 -19.62
N ALA A 35 -1.16 4.09 -19.37
CA ALA A 35 -0.09 4.36 -18.44
C ALA A 35 0.85 5.39 -19.08
N GLN A 36 0.29 6.51 -19.56
CA GLN A 36 1.08 7.70 -19.78
C GLN A 36 1.58 8.03 -18.39
N ILE A 37 2.89 7.99 -18.20
CA ILE A 37 3.53 8.67 -17.08
C ILE A 37 3.25 10.15 -17.33
N ARG A 38 2.03 10.61 -17.03
CA ARG A 38 1.71 12.02 -16.92
C ARG A 38 2.38 12.43 -15.63
N PHE A 39 3.67 12.68 -15.78
CA PHE A 39 4.47 13.35 -14.79
C PHE A 39 3.70 14.59 -14.40
N MET A 40 3.14 14.58 -13.18
CA MET A 40 2.10 15.53 -12.80
C MET A 40 2.66 16.93 -13.02
N ARG A 41 2.09 17.71 -13.95
CA ARG A 41 2.68 19.02 -14.31
C ARG A 41 2.30 20.12 -13.33
N ASN A 42 1.38 19.83 -12.42
CA ASN A 42 0.90 20.76 -11.41
C ASN A 42 1.21 20.21 -10.03
N ALA A 43 1.53 21.13 -9.11
CA ALA A 43 1.62 20.80 -7.70
C ALA A 43 0.27 20.23 -7.24
N THR A 44 0.32 19.06 -6.61
CA THR A 44 -0.87 18.36 -6.12
C THR A 44 -0.72 18.15 -4.64
N VAL A 45 -1.74 18.54 -3.88
CA VAL A 45 -1.84 18.27 -2.45
C VAL A 45 -3.07 17.41 -2.25
N GLY A 46 -2.95 16.38 -1.42
CA GLY A 46 -4.06 15.51 -1.12
C GLY A 46 -3.94 14.91 0.28
N ALA A 47 -5.08 14.43 0.77
CA ALA A 47 -5.16 13.64 1.98
C ALA A 47 -6.16 12.51 1.76
N GLY A 48 -6.00 11.44 2.52
CA GLY A 48 -6.90 10.30 2.53
C GLY A 48 -7.28 9.93 3.96
N ALA A 49 -8.24 9.02 4.08
CA ALA A 49 -8.55 8.36 5.33
C ALA A 49 -8.77 6.87 5.05
N HIS A 50 -8.20 6.03 5.90
CA HIS A 50 -8.30 4.59 5.83
C HIS A 50 -8.73 4.09 7.20
N PHE A 51 -9.87 3.40 7.25
CA PHE A 51 -10.34 2.75 8.45
C PHE A 51 -10.39 1.25 8.22
N GLN A 52 -9.84 0.49 9.14
CA GLN A 52 -9.83 -0.96 9.11
C GLN A 52 -10.20 -1.50 10.49
N THR A 53 -11.02 -2.54 10.52
CA THR A 53 -11.40 -3.22 11.76
C THR A 53 -11.30 -4.73 11.55
N TRP A 54 -10.93 -5.42 12.62
CA TRP A 54 -10.88 -6.86 12.67
C TRP A 54 -11.47 -7.33 13.99
N SER A 55 -12.30 -8.36 13.93
CA SER A 55 -12.87 -9.04 15.08
C SER A 55 -12.83 -10.54 14.89
N ARG A 56 -12.66 -11.29 15.99
CA ARG A 56 -12.82 -12.75 16.01
C ARG A 56 -13.80 -13.12 17.10
N ASP A 57 -14.67 -14.09 16.81
CA ASP A 57 -15.89 -14.44 17.57
C ASP A 57 -15.73 -14.59 19.10
N THR A 58 -14.52 -14.82 19.61
CA THR A 58 -14.24 -14.99 21.05
C THR A 58 -12.96 -14.30 21.54
N GLN A 59 -12.30 -13.49 20.70
CA GLN A 59 -11.12 -12.70 21.10
C GLN A 59 -11.13 -11.32 20.45
N ALA A 60 -10.81 -10.33 21.27
CA ALA A 60 -10.26 -9.03 20.96
C ALA A 60 -10.49 -8.42 19.57
N GLY A 61 -11.22 -7.31 19.56
CA GLY A 61 -11.29 -6.42 18.40
C GLY A 61 -10.01 -5.62 18.25
N ALA A 62 -9.57 -5.45 17.00
CA ALA A 62 -8.55 -4.49 16.62
C ALA A 62 -9.14 -3.50 15.61
N GLN A 63 -8.84 -2.22 15.79
CA GLN A 63 -9.28 -1.16 14.88
C GLN A 63 -8.13 -0.21 14.58
N GLU A 64 -8.08 0.29 13.35
CA GLU A 64 -7.08 1.22 12.86
C GLU A 64 -7.76 2.32 12.04
N LEU A 65 -7.41 3.57 12.31
CA LEU A 65 -7.69 4.74 11.50
C LEU A 65 -6.38 5.39 11.09
N SER A 66 -6.16 5.57 9.80
CA SER A 66 -4.95 6.14 9.22
C SER A 66 -5.29 7.28 8.27
N ILE A 67 -4.70 8.45 8.48
CA ILE A 67 -4.94 9.67 7.71
C ILE A 67 -3.62 10.08 7.06
N PRO A 68 -3.32 9.56 5.85
CA PRO A 68 -2.17 10.01 5.08
C PRO A 68 -2.44 11.35 4.40
N PHE A 69 -1.41 12.17 4.29
CA PHE A 69 -1.39 13.35 3.44
C PHE A 69 -0.15 13.33 2.57
N PHE A 70 -0.27 13.91 1.37
CA PHE A 70 0.79 13.90 0.39
C PHE A 70 0.83 15.22 -0.38
N VAL A 71 2.04 15.57 -0.80
CA VAL A 71 2.33 16.69 -1.67
C VAL A 71 3.23 16.20 -2.80
N ILE A 72 2.81 16.46 -4.04
CA ILE A 72 3.57 16.16 -5.25
C ILE A 72 3.97 17.50 -5.87
N LEU A 73 5.26 17.75 -6.00
CA LEU A 73 5.85 18.98 -6.51
C LEU A 73 6.62 18.70 -7.80
N PRO A 74 6.07 19.03 -8.98
CA PRO A 74 6.84 18.98 -10.21
C PRO A 74 7.85 20.11 -10.28
N LEU A 75 9.12 19.74 -10.32
CA LEU A 75 10.25 20.64 -10.52
C LEU A 75 10.63 20.62 -12.00
N GLY A 76 9.92 21.43 -12.79
CA GLY A 76 10.12 21.52 -14.23
C GLY A 76 9.45 20.37 -15.00
N LYS A 77 10.06 19.92 -16.10
CA LYS A 77 9.45 18.94 -17.02
C LYS A 77 9.84 17.48 -16.75
N ARG A 78 10.88 17.26 -15.94
CA ARG A 78 11.53 15.95 -15.81
C ARG A 78 11.72 15.50 -14.36
N LEU A 79 11.61 16.37 -13.36
CA LEU A 79 11.84 16.05 -11.94
C LEU A 79 10.56 16.28 -11.13
N SER A 80 10.19 15.34 -10.26
CA SER A 80 9.06 15.45 -9.31
C SER A 80 9.54 15.07 -7.93
N LEU A 81 9.07 15.79 -6.93
CA LEU A 81 9.27 15.47 -5.53
C LEU A 81 7.92 15.11 -4.91
N ASP A 82 7.84 13.93 -4.32
CA ASP A 82 6.65 13.44 -3.62
C ASP A 82 6.99 13.34 -2.13
N VAL A 83 6.25 14.06 -1.30
CA VAL A 83 6.38 14.02 0.15
C VAL A 83 5.10 13.43 0.71
N VAL A 84 5.20 12.35 1.47
CA VAL A 84 4.08 11.65 2.09
C VAL A 84 4.33 11.55 3.58
N SER A 85 3.34 11.90 4.37
CA SER A 85 3.37 11.72 5.82
C SER A 85 1.93 11.46 6.29
N GLY A 86 1.73 11.20 7.58
CA GLY A 86 0.43 10.79 8.07
C GLY A 86 0.35 10.69 9.57
N SER A 87 -0.88 10.48 10.03
CA SER A 87 -1.17 10.12 11.41
C SER A 87 -1.98 8.84 11.43
N GLY A 88 -1.74 8.01 12.43
CA GLY A 88 -2.48 6.78 12.66
C GLY A 88 -3.00 6.71 14.09
N PHE A 89 -4.08 5.98 14.25
CA PHE A 89 -4.65 5.60 15.54
C PHE A 89 -5.08 4.15 15.46
N ALA A 90 -4.63 3.35 16.41
CA ALA A 90 -5.01 1.96 16.50
C ALA A 90 -5.44 1.63 17.92
N SER A 91 -6.35 0.67 18.07
CA SER A 91 -6.83 0.19 19.36
C SER A 91 -6.99 -1.32 19.33
N LEU A 92 -6.75 -1.93 20.49
CA LEU A 92 -6.81 -3.37 20.71
C LEU A 92 -7.51 -3.66 22.04
N ASP A 93 -8.54 -4.51 22.00
CA ASP A 93 -9.37 -4.85 23.16
C ASP A 93 -9.20 -6.32 23.57
N THR A 94 -8.05 -6.72 24.13
CA THR A 94 -7.77 -8.14 24.48
C THR A 94 -8.09 -8.51 25.93
N SER A 95 -7.77 -7.62 26.88
CA SER A 95 -8.03 -7.80 28.33
C SER A 95 -8.08 -6.45 29.07
N GLY A 96 -8.29 -5.37 28.31
CA GLY A 96 -8.14 -3.97 28.64
C GLY A 96 -8.10 -3.20 27.31
N SER A 97 -8.62 -1.97 27.27
CA SER A 97 -8.59 -1.17 26.04
C SER A 97 -7.24 -0.47 25.94
N HIS A 98 -6.41 -0.91 25.02
CA HIS A 98 -5.11 -0.31 24.76
C HIS A 98 -5.15 0.41 23.41
N SER A 99 -4.69 1.66 23.38
CA SER A 99 -4.65 2.47 22.18
C SER A 99 -3.23 2.94 21.88
N LEU A 100 -2.95 3.07 20.59
CA LEU A 100 -1.68 3.56 20.06
C LEU A 100 -2.00 4.60 18.99
N GLY A 101 -1.64 5.85 19.25
CA GLY A 101 -1.76 6.93 18.29
C GLY A 101 -0.43 7.64 18.10
N GLY A 102 -0.17 8.08 16.87
CA GLY A 102 1.06 8.81 16.56
C GLY A 102 1.18 9.21 15.09
N LEU A 103 2.13 10.10 14.84
CA LEU A 103 2.58 10.41 13.49
C LEU A 103 3.31 9.20 12.91
N THR A 104 3.15 9.00 11.61
CA THR A 104 3.95 8.06 10.85
C THR A 104 5.25 8.73 10.39
N ASP A 105 6.20 7.93 9.93
CA ASP A 105 7.40 8.44 9.28
C ASP A 105 7.07 9.24 8.02
N THR A 106 7.96 10.19 7.70
CA THR A 106 7.85 11.02 6.51
C THR A 106 8.65 10.37 5.38
N LYS A 107 7.99 10.14 4.25
CA LYS A 107 8.58 9.57 3.04
C LYS A 107 8.78 10.66 2.01
N ILE A 108 9.99 10.83 1.54
CA ILE A 108 10.34 11.77 0.47
C ILE A 108 10.83 10.94 -0.70
N ARG A 109 10.27 11.17 -1.89
CA ARG A 109 10.67 10.52 -3.14
C ARG A 109 10.98 11.57 -4.19
N ALA A 110 12.11 11.41 -4.87
CA ALA A 110 12.45 12.13 -6.08
C ALA A 110 12.33 11.20 -7.28
N SER A 111 11.63 11.65 -8.31
CA SER A 111 11.42 10.92 -9.55
C SER A 111 12.00 11.74 -10.70
N TYR A 112 12.80 11.17 -11.59
CA TYR A 112 13.46 11.87 -12.70
C TYR A 112 13.34 11.12 -14.03
N ILE A 113 12.80 11.78 -15.05
CA ILE A 113 12.72 11.26 -16.41
C ILE A 113 14.04 11.54 -17.15
N VAL A 114 14.68 10.47 -17.60
CA VAL A 114 15.92 10.50 -18.37
C VAL A 114 15.61 10.37 -19.87
N GLY A 115 16.23 11.25 -20.68
CA GLY A 115 16.03 11.29 -22.12
C GLY A 115 14.64 11.78 -22.53
N ASP A 116 14.22 11.43 -23.74
CA ASP A 116 12.86 11.68 -24.23
C ASP A 116 11.93 10.55 -23.74
N GLU A 117 11.72 10.52 -22.42
CA GLU A 117 10.81 9.56 -21.75
C GLU A 117 11.25 8.09 -21.86
N LEU A 118 12.54 7.86 -22.08
CA LEU A 118 13.14 6.53 -22.22
C LEU A 118 13.21 5.79 -20.87
N ALA A 119 13.51 6.51 -19.80
CA ALA A 119 13.69 5.92 -18.49
C ALA A 119 13.19 6.85 -17.37
N LEU A 120 12.79 6.24 -16.26
CA LEU A 120 12.37 6.87 -15.03
C LEU A 120 13.27 6.36 -13.89
N LEU A 121 14.04 7.26 -13.31
CA LEU A 121 14.80 7.02 -12.09
C LEU A 121 13.98 7.48 -10.90
N ASN A 122 13.88 6.66 -9.86
CA ASN A 122 13.24 7.01 -8.60
C ASN A 122 14.22 6.80 -7.46
N VAL A 123 14.27 7.74 -6.52
CA VAL A 123 15.04 7.62 -5.28
C VAL A 123 14.15 8.09 -4.14
N GLY A 124 14.03 7.32 -3.07
CA GLY A 124 13.23 7.67 -1.92
C GLY A 124 13.98 7.45 -0.61
N VAL A 125 13.60 8.24 0.39
CA VAL A 125 14.08 8.15 1.76
C VAL A 125 12.90 8.21 2.71
N ASN A 126 12.91 7.37 3.73
CA ASN A 126 12.00 7.43 4.87
C ASN A 126 12.75 8.05 6.05
N THR A 127 12.25 9.14 6.60
CA THR A 127 12.84 9.77 7.79
C THR A 127 12.08 9.33 9.05
N PRO A 128 12.80 9.00 10.15
CA PRO A 128 12.19 8.51 11.39
C PRO A 128 11.54 9.65 12.19
N THR A 129 10.57 10.33 11.59
CA THR A 129 9.79 11.40 12.23
C THR A 129 8.55 10.89 12.94
N GLY A 130 8.23 9.59 12.79
CA GLY A 130 7.12 8.94 13.46
C GLY A 130 7.40 8.67 14.95
N LYS A 131 6.40 8.13 15.64
CA LYS A 131 6.51 7.86 17.08
C LYS A 131 7.48 6.70 17.35
N THR A 132 8.62 7.00 17.97
CA THR A 132 9.69 6.02 18.27
C THR A 132 9.66 5.49 19.71
N GLU A 133 9.07 6.23 20.65
CA GLU A 133 8.94 5.82 22.05
C GLU A 133 7.54 5.26 22.30
N LEU A 134 7.49 3.95 22.57
CA LEU A 134 6.26 3.23 22.91
C LEU A 134 6.30 2.76 24.37
N THR A 135 5.24 3.07 25.11
CA THR A 135 4.99 2.50 26.44
C THR A 135 4.84 0.97 26.38
N GLY A 136 4.92 0.28 27.53
CA GLY A 136 4.82 -1.19 27.59
C GLY A 136 3.56 -1.75 26.93
N ASP A 137 2.44 -1.05 27.13
CA ASP A 137 1.13 -1.41 26.59
C ASP A 137 1.03 -1.12 25.08
N GLU A 138 1.56 0.01 24.63
CA GLU A 138 1.61 0.38 23.20
C GLU A 138 2.49 -0.58 22.38
N ARG A 139 3.55 -1.15 22.99
CA ARG A 139 4.37 -2.19 22.35
C ARG A 139 3.58 -3.47 22.11
N GLN A 140 2.66 -3.83 23.00
CA GLN A 140 1.79 -5.00 22.78
C GLN A 140 0.81 -4.75 21.62
N VAL A 141 0.22 -3.55 21.55
CA VAL A 141 -0.66 -3.14 20.44
C VAL A 141 0.11 -3.18 19.10
N SER A 142 1.30 -2.57 19.06
CA SER A 142 2.16 -2.57 17.86
C SER A 142 2.56 -3.99 17.43
N GLY A 143 2.86 -4.88 18.37
CA GLY A 143 3.21 -6.28 18.08
C GLY A 143 2.06 -7.08 17.44
N VAL A 144 0.81 -6.80 17.83
CA VAL A 144 -0.38 -7.44 17.23
C VAL A 144 -0.68 -6.86 15.85
N LEU A 145 -0.59 -5.54 15.68
CA LEU A 145 -0.78 -4.86 14.39
C LEU A 145 0.28 -5.23 13.35
N SER A 146 1.52 -5.51 13.81
CA SER A 146 2.64 -5.92 12.95
C SER A 146 2.50 -7.35 12.40
N GLN A 147 1.52 -8.12 12.86
CA GLN A 147 1.30 -9.47 12.32
C GLN A 147 0.72 -9.38 10.91
N ASN A 148 1.51 -9.80 9.93
CA ASN A 148 1.11 -9.86 8.51
C ASN A 148 -0.20 -10.64 8.26
N ALA A 149 -0.63 -11.48 9.20
CA ALA A 149 -1.91 -12.19 9.12
C ALA A 149 -3.14 -11.26 9.07
N PHE A 150 -3.01 -10.01 9.53
CA PHE A 150 -4.12 -9.04 9.58
C PHE A 150 -4.03 -7.93 8.52
N GLY A 151 -2.89 -7.80 7.83
CA GLY A 151 -2.73 -6.87 6.69
C GLY A 151 -3.00 -5.40 7.02
N PHE A 152 -2.83 -4.98 8.28
CA PHE A 152 -3.01 -3.60 8.72
C PHE A 152 -2.03 -2.65 8.01
N ARG A 153 -2.54 -1.50 7.54
CA ARG A 153 -1.81 -0.61 6.62
C ARG A 153 -0.74 0.22 7.33
N THR A 154 -0.96 0.55 8.60
CA THR A 154 0.01 1.21 9.48
C THR A 154 0.53 0.21 10.51
N ALA A 155 1.13 -0.87 10.03
CA ALA A 155 1.74 -1.91 10.87
C ALA A 155 2.89 -1.37 11.75
N SER A 156 3.46 -0.21 11.40
CA SER A 156 4.50 0.45 12.19
C SER A 156 4.34 1.97 12.16
N PHE A 157 4.29 2.58 13.35
CA PHE A 157 4.30 4.02 13.58
C PHE A 157 5.70 4.64 13.45
N GLY A 158 6.73 3.81 13.25
CA GLY A 158 8.11 4.19 13.02
C GLY A 158 8.87 3.02 12.38
N GLN A 159 9.01 3.04 11.07
CA GLN A 159 9.78 2.04 10.30
C GLN A 159 11.28 2.31 10.36
N GLY A 160 11.69 3.52 10.75
CA GLY A 160 13.10 3.92 10.85
C GLY A 160 13.64 4.51 9.55
N LEU A 161 14.94 4.79 9.50
CA LEU A 161 15.58 5.30 8.28
C LEU A 161 15.63 4.20 7.21
N ASP A 162 14.99 4.44 6.06
CA ASP A 162 15.04 3.58 4.87
C ASP A 162 15.43 4.40 3.65
N VAL A 163 16.17 3.78 2.74
CA VAL A 163 16.53 4.38 1.45
C VAL A 163 16.22 3.37 0.36
N ASN A 164 15.45 3.80 -0.64
CA ASN A 164 15.11 3.01 -1.81
C ASN A 164 15.51 3.75 -3.09
N ALA A 165 15.82 2.96 -4.12
CA ALA A 165 16.04 3.47 -5.45
C ALA A 165 15.47 2.46 -6.46
N GLY A 166 14.97 2.97 -7.58
CA GLY A 166 14.42 2.15 -8.64
C GLY A 166 14.65 2.79 -9.99
N LEU A 167 14.68 1.96 -11.02
CA LEU A 167 14.91 2.38 -12.39
C LEU A 167 13.97 1.61 -13.29
N ALA A 168 13.14 2.33 -14.05
CA ALA A 168 12.29 1.76 -15.07
C ALA A 168 12.69 2.31 -16.44
N MET A 169 12.66 1.49 -17.47
CA MET A 169 12.90 1.89 -18.85
C MET A 169 11.79 1.36 -19.74
N ALA A 170 11.41 2.14 -20.76
CA ALA A 170 10.47 1.72 -21.78
C ALA A 170 10.90 2.22 -23.16
N ARG A 171 10.79 1.37 -24.18
CA ARG A 171 11.00 1.73 -25.58
C ARG A 171 9.87 1.21 -26.45
N LYS A 172 9.41 2.06 -27.34
CA LYS A 172 8.50 1.68 -28.42
C LYS A 172 9.31 1.13 -29.61
N LEU A 173 8.96 -0.07 -30.07
CA LEU A 173 9.49 -0.72 -31.27
C LEU A 173 8.30 -1.06 -32.17
N GLY A 174 8.11 -0.27 -33.24
CA GLY A 174 6.93 -0.37 -34.11
C GLY A 174 5.65 0.01 -33.34
N GLU A 175 4.67 -0.89 -33.30
CA GLU A 175 3.41 -0.71 -32.54
C GLU A 175 3.50 -1.22 -31.10
N THR A 176 4.59 -1.88 -30.72
CA THR A 176 4.74 -2.53 -29.40
C THR A 176 5.66 -1.71 -28.49
N VAL A 177 5.34 -1.69 -27.19
CA VAL A 177 6.20 -1.07 -26.15
C VAL A 177 6.81 -2.17 -25.30
N PHE A 178 8.14 -2.17 -25.18
CA PHE A 178 8.89 -3.03 -24.29
C PHE A 178 9.38 -2.22 -23.10
N GLY A 179 9.32 -2.79 -21.90
CA GLY A 179 9.85 -2.15 -20.70
C GLY A 179 10.43 -3.14 -19.72
N ALA A 180 11.33 -2.64 -18.89
CA ALA A 180 11.97 -3.39 -17.81
C ALA A 180 12.26 -2.43 -16.64
N GLY A 181 12.32 -2.94 -15.42
CA GLY A 181 12.69 -2.13 -14.27
C GLY A 181 13.13 -2.95 -13.06
N LEU A 182 13.74 -2.25 -12.12
CA LEU A 182 14.23 -2.73 -10.82
C LEU A 182 13.75 -1.78 -9.72
#